data_AF-A0A6J6CQJ4-F1
#
_entry.id   AF-A0A6J6CQJ4-F1
#
_cell.length_a   1.000
_cell.length_b   1.000
_cell.length_c   1.000
_cell.angle_alpha   90.00
_cell.angle_beta   90.00
_cell.angle_gamma   90.00
#
_symmetry.space_group_name_H-M   'P 1'
#
loop_
_entity.id
_entity.type
_entity.pdbx_description
1 polymer ?
#
loop_
_entity_poly.entity_id
_entity_poly.type
_entity_poly.pdbx_seq_one_letter_code
_entity_poly.pdbx_strand_id
1 'polypeptide(L)'
;MVTTAAVLALVGAFTKSAQFPFHFWLPGAMAAPTPVSAYLHSATMVKAGIVLMARMAPIFGDLDVWRWPVVVCGGITMVLGGARAMRQTDAKLLLAHSTVSQLGFLTILVGLGVPGATYAGVAHLVAHAVFKAGLFLGVGAIDHATGTRDIRRLSGLWHEMRVVAIAMALAGASMAGLIPLFGFATKEKALVALLDADAGAAPTVALGAVIVGSVLSAAYSVRLVRGLLGTSREVTDPAHVHHAPGPALVGPVVLFAAASLVAGLFAGVVGGWLRAPAGSLDVDASGSLYLWPGVNLALGISLTVVAVGAVVGWRVPQSVSPTRLPVSGERIFQTLFDGLLDGSKRLTVITQSGSLLAYLAVVMVVVTAALGTAIALDPGAGLDDLTVADSWVQLVVALFGVVFALGVVAARDRFVAALLLGGIGFACAVLFALYGAPDLALTQILVETLTIVVFLLVLRQLPRRFRQASVWAPRTVRIAISVGVGVSVALFAVMVSAARTAPSVGEVYAELSLPDAGGKNIVNVILVDFRGWDTMGEITVLATAALGVANLVRMARRRRDRGRPVSGEPDGGSSSPALASSPLVEAGES
;
A
#
# COMPACT_ATOMS: atom_id res chain seq x y z
N MET A 1 -9.93 -19.16 -9.21
CA MET A 1 -10.00 -18.66 -7.82
C MET A 1 -9.04 -19.41 -6.88
N VAL A 2 -9.05 -20.74 -6.84
CA VAL A 2 -8.15 -21.55 -5.98
C VAL A 2 -6.66 -21.27 -6.22
N THR A 3 -6.22 -21.24 -7.48
CA THR A 3 -4.83 -20.92 -7.86
C THR A 3 -4.41 -19.53 -7.38
N THR A 4 -5.25 -18.51 -7.59
CA THR A 4 -5.02 -17.15 -7.11
C THR A 4 -4.93 -17.10 -5.59
N ALA A 5 -5.82 -17.81 -4.88
CA ALA A 5 -5.80 -17.88 -3.41
C ALA A 5 -4.51 -18.53 -2.88
N ALA A 6 -4.05 -19.63 -3.51
CA ALA A 6 -2.80 -20.29 -3.18
C ALA A 6 -1.59 -19.34 -3.35
N VAL A 7 -1.53 -18.61 -4.47
CA VAL A 7 -0.46 -17.64 -4.73
C VAL A 7 -0.48 -16.50 -3.71
N LEU A 8 -1.65 -15.91 -3.42
CA LEU A 8 -1.77 -14.83 -2.45
C LEU A 8 -1.40 -15.28 -1.03
N ALA A 9 -1.82 -16.50 -0.64
CA ALA A 9 -1.45 -17.10 0.63
C ALA A 9 0.08 -17.30 0.74
N LEU A 10 0.72 -17.78 -0.33
CA LEU A 10 2.18 -17.92 -0.39
C LEU A 10 2.89 -16.57 -0.30
N VAL A 11 2.43 -15.54 -1.02
CA VAL A 11 3.02 -14.20 -0.94
C VAL A 11 2.97 -13.67 0.49
N GLY A 12 1.83 -13.80 1.16
CA GLY A 12 1.68 -13.41 2.57
C GLY A 12 2.59 -14.22 3.50
N ALA A 13 2.63 -15.54 3.35
CA ALA A 13 3.46 -16.40 4.16
C ALA A 13 4.96 -16.18 3.96
N PHE A 14 5.42 -16.06 2.71
CA PHE A 14 6.82 -15.79 2.35
C PHE A 14 7.29 -14.44 2.88
N THR A 15 6.44 -13.42 2.83
CA THR A 15 6.75 -12.09 3.38
C THR A 15 6.98 -12.18 4.90
N LYS A 16 6.08 -12.83 5.64
CA LYS A 16 6.18 -12.95 7.10
C LYS A 16 7.28 -13.90 7.58
N SER A 17 7.58 -14.95 6.81
CA SER A 17 8.64 -15.91 7.12
C SER A 17 9.98 -15.58 6.48
N ALA A 18 10.17 -14.34 5.99
CA ALA A 18 11.41 -13.84 5.44
C ALA A 18 12.01 -14.76 4.35
N GLN A 19 11.17 -15.28 3.46
CA GLN A 19 11.59 -16.07 2.31
C GLN A 19 12.04 -15.19 1.17
N PHE A 20 12.84 -15.72 0.25
CA PHE A 20 13.18 -15.06 -1.01
C PHE A 20 11.91 -14.70 -1.79
N PRO A 21 11.79 -13.48 -2.33
CA PRO A 21 12.76 -12.36 -2.30
C PRO A 21 12.63 -11.40 -1.10
N PHE A 22 11.69 -11.64 -0.18
CA PHE A 22 11.33 -10.80 0.96
C PHE A 22 12.22 -10.95 2.20
N HIS A 23 13.34 -11.66 2.14
CA HIS A 23 14.19 -11.96 3.31
C HIS A 23 14.97 -10.76 3.86
N PHE A 24 15.01 -9.63 3.14
CA PHE A 24 15.89 -8.49 3.42
C PHE A 24 15.54 -7.72 4.70
N TRP A 25 14.30 -7.77 5.17
CA TRP A 25 13.89 -7.02 6.37
C TRP A 25 14.42 -7.65 7.68
N LEU A 26 14.66 -8.97 7.69
CA LEU A 26 15.03 -9.68 8.91
C LEU A 26 16.41 -9.27 9.46
N PRO A 27 17.48 -9.16 8.64
CA PRO A 27 18.76 -8.64 9.13
C PRO A 27 18.67 -7.18 9.62
N GLY A 28 17.90 -6.33 8.93
CA GLY A 28 17.68 -4.93 9.34
C GLY A 28 16.98 -4.80 10.70
N ALA A 29 16.11 -5.76 11.05
CA ALA A 29 15.43 -5.80 12.34
C ALA A 29 16.35 -6.08 13.56
N MET A 30 17.62 -6.48 13.34
CA MET A 30 18.56 -6.77 14.43
C MET A 30 19.05 -5.55 15.21
N ALA A 31 18.65 -4.34 14.81
CA ALA A 31 18.80 -3.12 15.59
C ALA A 31 18.02 -3.17 16.92
N ALA A 32 16.95 -3.96 17.02
CA ALA A 32 16.16 -4.10 18.24
C ALA A 32 16.96 -4.76 19.39
N PRO A 33 16.61 -4.57 20.67
CA PRO A 33 17.26 -5.24 21.81
C PRO A 33 17.27 -6.77 21.67
N THR A 34 18.35 -7.41 22.12
CA THR A 34 18.57 -8.86 21.93
C THR A 34 17.49 -9.77 22.53
N PRO A 35 16.87 -9.47 23.70
CA PRO A 35 15.72 -10.23 24.19
C PRO A 35 14.51 -10.18 23.23
N VAL A 36 14.26 -9.02 22.61
CA VAL A 36 13.22 -8.85 21.58
C VAL A 36 13.55 -9.69 20.35
N SER A 37 14.81 -9.68 19.91
CA SER A 37 15.27 -10.54 18.81
C SER A 37 15.11 -12.02 19.13
N ALA A 38 15.44 -12.45 20.35
CA ALA A 38 15.28 -13.83 20.80
C ALA A 38 13.81 -14.25 20.75
N TYR A 39 12.88 -13.42 21.22
CA TYR A 39 11.46 -13.73 21.18
C TYR A 39 10.88 -13.74 19.75
N LEU A 40 11.05 -12.63 19.01
CA LEU A 40 10.43 -12.42 17.69
C LEU A 40 10.99 -13.36 16.61
N HIS A 41 12.31 -13.60 16.62
CA HIS A 41 12.98 -14.34 15.54
C HIS A 41 13.25 -15.80 15.88
N SER A 42 13.03 -16.22 17.13
CA SER A 42 13.06 -17.64 17.49
C SER A 42 11.67 -18.26 17.54
N ALA A 43 10.65 -17.55 18.06
CA ALA A 43 9.39 -18.17 18.47
C ALA A 43 8.11 -17.60 17.84
N THR A 44 8.03 -16.31 17.52
CA THR A 44 6.74 -15.69 17.19
C THR A 44 6.65 -15.14 15.77
N MET A 45 7.19 -13.94 15.52
CA MET A 45 6.93 -13.17 14.29
C MET A 45 7.25 -13.95 13.01
N VAL A 46 8.44 -14.55 12.95
CA VAL A 46 8.89 -15.26 11.74
C VAL A 46 8.20 -16.61 11.53
N LYS A 47 7.57 -17.16 12.58
CA LYS A 47 6.87 -18.45 12.53
C LYS A 47 5.42 -18.31 12.08
N ALA A 48 4.84 -17.12 12.14
CA ALA A 48 3.48 -16.88 11.66
C ALA A 48 3.30 -17.29 10.19
N GLY A 49 4.27 -16.96 9.32
CA GLY A 49 4.25 -17.40 7.92
C GLY A 49 4.39 -18.92 7.77
N ILE A 50 5.24 -19.55 8.59
CA ILE A 50 5.42 -21.02 8.60
C ILE A 50 4.14 -21.72 9.03
N VAL A 51 3.50 -21.26 10.10
CA VAL A 51 2.23 -21.82 10.60
C VAL A 51 1.11 -21.64 9.58
N LEU A 52 1.05 -20.48 8.91
CA LEU A 52 0.10 -20.25 7.83
C LEU A 52 0.32 -21.26 6.68
N MET A 53 1.57 -21.44 6.22
CA MET A 53 1.86 -22.47 5.20
C MET A 53 1.49 -23.87 5.66
N ALA A 54 1.83 -24.24 6.88
CA ALA A 54 1.51 -25.54 7.44
C ALA A 54 -0.01 -25.80 7.49
N ARG A 55 -0.81 -24.76 7.78
CA ARG A 55 -2.28 -24.82 7.80
C ARG A 55 -2.90 -24.88 6.41
N MET A 56 -2.22 -24.31 5.41
CA MET A 56 -2.72 -24.24 4.03
C MET A 56 -2.22 -25.40 3.15
N ALA A 57 -1.13 -26.05 3.52
CA ALA A 57 -0.56 -27.18 2.78
C ALA A 57 -1.52 -28.38 2.60
N PRO A 58 -2.39 -28.75 3.54
CA PRO A 58 -3.40 -29.79 3.29
C PRO A 58 -4.42 -29.41 2.22
N ILE A 59 -4.60 -28.12 1.94
CA ILE A 59 -5.57 -27.60 0.96
C ILE A 59 -4.91 -27.42 -0.41
N PHE A 60 -3.68 -26.91 -0.44
CA PHE A 60 -2.99 -26.51 -1.67
C PHE A 60 -1.77 -27.35 -2.01
N GLY A 61 -1.32 -28.24 -1.13
CA GLY A 61 -0.06 -28.97 -1.20
C GLY A 61 0.11 -29.78 -2.47
N ASP A 62 -0.99 -30.29 -3.03
CA ASP A 62 -1.01 -31.06 -4.28
C ASP A 62 -0.97 -30.21 -5.56
N LEU A 63 -1.11 -28.89 -5.43
CA LEU A 63 -1.05 -27.98 -6.57
C LEU A 63 0.40 -27.64 -6.89
N ASP A 64 0.82 -27.81 -8.14
CA ASP A 64 2.16 -27.41 -8.61
C ASP A 64 2.45 -25.92 -8.37
N VAL A 65 1.43 -25.06 -8.51
CA VAL A 65 1.53 -23.62 -8.24
C VAL A 65 1.81 -23.30 -6.76
N TRP A 66 1.60 -24.27 -5.86
CA TRP A 66 1.99 -24.18 -4.45
C TRP A 66 3.33 -24.86 -4.19
N ARG A 67 3.44 -26.13 -4.59
CA ARG A 67 4.56 -27.01 -4.25
C ARG A 67 5.89 -26.50 -4.80
N TRP A 68 5.94 -26.07 -6.07
CA TRP A 68 7.18 -25.59 -6.68
C TRP A 68 7.70 -24.29 -6.06
N PRO A 69 6.87 -23.22 -5.89
CA PRO A 69 7.33 -22.04 -5.17
C PRO A 69 7.80 -22.31 -3.75
N VAL A 70 7.15 -23.20 -3.00
CA VAL A 70 7.60 -23.61 -1.66
C VAL A 70 9.00 -24.20 -1.70
N VAL A 71 9.24 -25.18 -2.59
CA VAL A 71 10.54 -25.86 -2.69
C VAL A 71 11.62 -24.92 -3.21
N VAL A 72 11.34 -24.16 -4.27
CA VAL A 72 12.32 -23.27 -4.90
C VAL A 72 12.62 -22.07 -4.01
N CYS A 73 11.62 -21.33 -3.53
CA CYS A 73 11.85 -20.18 -2.67
C CYS A 73 12.41 -20.62 -1.32
N GLY A 74 11.91 -21.70 -0.72
CA GLY A 74 12.44 -22.27 0.52
C GLY A 74 13.91 -22.70 0.38
N GLY A 75 14.25 -23.38 -0.71
CA GLY A 75 15.61 -23.82 -1.02
C GLY A 75 16.57 -22.65 -1.26
N ILE A 76 16.18 -21.68 -2.09
CA ILE A 76 16.96 -20.45 -2.30
C ILE A 76 17.16 -19.72 -0.98
N THR A 77 16.11 -19.58 -0.16
CA THR A 77 16.18 -18.93 1.16
C THR A 77 17.15 -19.66 2.09
N MET A 78 17.07 -20.98 2.13
CA MET A 78 17.91 -21.83 2.97
C MET A 78 19.40 -21.67 2.63
N VAL A 79 19.74 -21.76 1.35
CA VAL A 79 21.11 -21.66 0.84
C VAL A 79 21.64 -20.23 0.96
N LEU A 80 20.85 -19.24 0.52
CA LEU A 80 21.24 -17.83 0.53
C LEU A 80 21.40 -17.29 1.96
N GLY A 81 20.52 -17.70 2.88
CA GLY A 81 20.63 -17.41 4.31
C GLY A 81 21.91 -17.99 4.90
N GLY A 82 22.20 -19.26 4.63
CA GLY A 82 23.41 -19.93 5.12
C GLY A 82 24.69 -19.31 4.56
N ALA A 83 24.72 -19.01 3.26
CA ALA A 83 25.86 -18.38 2.60
C ALA A 83 26.11 -16.96 3.15
N ARG A 84 25.06 -16.19 3.43
CA ARG A 84 25.21 -14.86 4.05
C ARG A 84 25.62 -14.95 5.52
N ALA A 85 25.12 -15.91 6.28
CA ALA A 85 25.55 -16.15 7.67
C ALA A 85 27.05 -16.45 7.74
N MET A 86 27.55 -17.27 6.81
CA MET A 86 28.97 -17.58 6.63
C MET A 86 29.85 -16.39 6.23
N ARG A 87 29.30 -15.18 6.07
CA ARG A 87 30.06 -13.97 5.76
C ARG A 87 29.87 -12.86 6.79
N GLN A 88 29.02 -13.07 7.81
CA GLN A 88 28.84 -12.09 8.87
C GLN A 88 29.98 -12.15 9.88
N THR A 89 30.39 -10.98 10.37
CA THR A 89 31.33 -10.82 11.48
C THR A 89 30.60 -10.48 12.79
N ASP A 90 29.40 -9.94 12.69
CA ASP A 90 28.53 -9.66 13.84
C ASP A 90 27.74 -10.93 14.21
N ALA A 91 27.90 -11.40 15.46
CA ALA A 91 27.28 -12.63 15.93
C ALA A 91 25.74 -12.59 15.85
N LYS A 92 25.13 -11.42 16.08
CA LYS A 92 23.68 -11.26 16.03
C LYS A 92 23.16 -11.26 14.59
N LEU A 93 23.87 -10.61 13.66
CA LEU A 93 23.56 -10.66 12.23
C LEU A 93 23.80 -12.06 11.63
N LEU A 94 24.82 -12.78 12.10
CA LEU A 94 25.03 -14.20 11.76
C LEU A 94 23.81 -15.02 12.19
N LEU A 95 23.32 -14.79 13.42
CA LEU A 95 22.12 -15.46 13.91
C LEU A 95 20.86 -15.07 13.11
N ALA A 96 20.72 -13.84 12.65
CA ALA A 96 19.61 -13.44 11.78
C ALA A 96 19.61 -14.19 10.45
N HIS A 97 20.76 -14.23 9.77
CA HIS A 97 20.87 -14.94 8.48
C HIS A 97 20.73 -16.46 8.62
N SER A 98 21.20 -17.04 9.72
CA SER A 98 20.94 -18.45 10.01
C SER A 98 19.47 -18.70 10.37
N THR A 99 18.75 -17.72 10.94
CA THR A 99 17.28 -17.82 11.07
C THR A 99 16.60 -17.82 9.71
N VAL A 100 17.00 -16.95 8.77
CA VAL A 100 16.52 -17.00 7.37
C VAL A 100 16.73 -18.41 6.79
N SER A 101 17.93 -18.98 6.98
CA SER A 101 18.26 -20.32 6.49
C SER A 101 17.31 -21.39 7.07
N GLN A 102 17.11 -21.38 8.38
CA GLN A 102 16.24 -22.36 9.06
C GLN A 102 14.76 -22.16 8.74
N LEU A 103 14.31 -20.95 8.45
CA LEU A 103 12.95 -20.70 7.96
C LEU A 103 12.77 -21.27 6.56
N GLY A 104 13.76 -21.14 5.67
CA GLY A 104 13.73 -21.82 4.36
C GLY A 104 13.62 -23.34 4.48
N PHE A 105 14.32 -23.92 5.46
CA PHE A 105 14.19 -25.35 5.77
C PHE A 105 12.77 -25.70 6.26
N LEU A 106 12.23 -24.93 7.21
CA LEU A 106 10.87 -25.13 7.71
C LEU A 106 9.81 -24.96 6.62
N THR A 107 9.98 -23.98 5.73
CA THR A 107 9.09 -23.74 4.58
C THR A 107 8.99 -24.97 3.69
N ILE A 108 10.14 -25.59 3.36
CA ILE A 108 10.15 -26.85 2.61
C ILE A 108 9.35 -27.92 3.36
N LEU A 109 9.65 -28.15 4.64
CA LEU A 109 9.04 -29.27 5.39
C LEU A 109 7.53 -29.13 5.56
N VAL A 110 7.04 -27.97 5.97
CA VAL A 110 5.60 -27.79 6.25
C VAL A 110 4.79 -27.45 5.00
N GLY A 111 5.45 -26.96 3.94
CA GLY A 111 4.77 -26.51 2.72
C GLY A 111 4.71 -27.55 1.61
N LEU A 112 5.51 -28.63 1.67
CA LEU A 112 5.57 -29.65 0.61
C LEU A 112 4.24 -30.39 0.39
N GLY A 113 3.40 -30.44 1.43
CA GLY A 113 2.12 -31.17 1.41
C GLY A 113 2.29 -32.67 1.55
N VAL A 114 3.31 -33.12 2.29
CA VAL A 114 3.55 -34.55 2.55
C VAL A 114 3.48 -34.80 4.06
N PRO A 115 2.67 -35.77 4.54
CA PRO A 115 2.40 -35.93 5.97
C PRO A 115 3.66 -36.14 6.83
N GLY A 116 4.60 -36.96 6.35
CA GLY A 116 5.87 -37.21 7.04
C GLY A 116 6.72 -35.93 7.19
N ALA A 117 6.73 -35.08 6.17
CA ALA A 117 7.45 -33.81 6.18
C ALA A 117 6.77 -32.78 7.10
N THR A 118 5.43 -32.77 7.14
CA THR A 118 4.64 -31.96 8.07
C THR A 118 5.01 -32.27 9.52
N TYR A 119 5.04 -33.55 9.92
CA TYR A 119 5.45 -33.95 11.27
C TYR A 119 6.89 -33.51 11.58
N ALA A 120 7.83 -33.75 10.66
CA ALA A 120 9.22 -33.33 10.81
C ALA A 120 9.35 -31.79 10.95
N GLY A 121 8.56 -31.05 10.17
CA GLY A 121 8.50 -29.59 10.21
C GLY A 121 7.97 -29.05 11.53
N VAL A 122 6.91 -29.64 12.09
CA VAL A 122 6.39 -29.29 13.43
C VAL A 122 7.44 -29.54 14.51
N ALA A 123 8.10 -30.70 14.46
CA ALA A 123 9.15 -31.02 15.43
C ALA A 123 10.34 -30.06 15.31
N HIS A 124 10.78 -29.78 14.08
CA HIS A 124 11.88 -28.86 13.84
C HIS A 124 11.52 -27.41 14.19
N LEU A 125 10.26 -27.00 14.06
CA LEU A 125 9.77 -25.68 14.48
C LEU A 125 10.04 -25.43 15.97
N VAL A 126 9.82 -26.46 16.80
CA VAL A 126 10.08 -26.42 18.24
C VAL A 126 11.58 -26.45 18.51
N ALA A 127 12.33 -27.35 17.86
CA ALA A 127 13.79 -27.40 18.00
C ALA A 127 14.44 -26.05 17.68
N HIS A 128 14.02 -25.43 16.57
CA HIS A 128 14.44 -24.09 16.16
C HIS A 128 14.14 -23.03 17.22
N ALA A 129 12.97 -23.07 17.85
CA ALA A 129 12.64 -22.13 18.93
C ALA A 129 13.66 -22.23 20.07
N VAL A 130 13.95 -23.46 20.48
CA VAL A 130 14.80 -23.76 21.64
C VAL A 130 16.24 -23.35 21.37
N PHE A 131 16.86 -23.84 20.30
CA PHE A 131 18.28 -23.53 20.06
C PHE A 131 18.49 -22.06 19.67
N LYS A 132 17.56 -21.41 18.94
CA LYS A 132 17.72 -19.99 18.61
C LYS A 132 17.55 -19.07 19.79
N ALA A 133 16.58 -19.34 20.67
CA ALA A 133 16.41 -18.55 21.88
C ALA A 133 17.69 -18.60 22.74
N GLY A 134 18.26 -19.80 22.95
CA GLY A 134 19.54 -19.97 23.63
C GLY A 134 20.69 -19.21 22.97
N LEU A 135 20.81 -19.28 21.64
CA LEU A 135 21.87 -18.58 20.91
C LEU A 135 21.74 -17.05 20.96
N PHE A 136 20.54 -16.50 20.76
CA PHE A 136 20.35 -15.04 20.83
C PHE A 136 20.58 -14.51 22.25
N LEU A 137 20.04 -15.19 23.26
CA LEU A 137 20.25 -14.79 24.66
C LEU A 137 21.73 -14.93 25.05
N GLY A 138 22.42 -15.96 24.57
CA GLY A 138 23.86 -16.14 24.76
C GLY A 138 24.70 -15.02 24.13
N VAL A 139 24.39 -14.63 22.88
CA VAL A 139 25.02 -13.45 22.26
C VAL A 139 24.73 -12.18 23.06
N GLY A 140 23.51 -12.01 23.58
CA GLY A 140 23.17 -10.88 24.44
C GLY A 140 23.96 -10.85 25.75
N ALA A 141 24.22 -12.03 26.35
CA ALA A 141 25.04 -12.14 27.55
C ALA A 141 26.50 -11.77 27.29
N ILE A 142 27.04 -12.16 26.14
CA ILE A 142 28.41 -11.83 25.72
C ILE A 142 28.54 -10.35 25.39
N ASP A 143 27.60 -9.79 24.62
CA ASP A 143 27.58 -8.37 24.26
C ASP A 143 27.53 -7.49 25.50
N HIS A 144 26.69 -7.86 26.48
CA HIS A 144 26.62 -7.16 27.76
C HIS A 144 27.92 -7.24 28.57
N ALA A 145 28.59 -8.39 28.59
CA ALA A 145 29.79 -8.63 29.41
C ALA A 145 31.09 -8.10 28.78
N THR A 146 31.18 -8.06 27.46
CA THR A 146 32.40 -7.73 26.70
C THR A 146 32.31 -6.41 25.92
N GLY A 147 31.12 -5.81 25.82
CA GLY A 147 30.88 -4.58 25.05
C GLY A 147 30.97 -4.76 23.53
N THR A 148 31.09 -5.99 23.03
CA THR A 148 31.14 -6.27 21.60
C THR A 148 30.47 -7.57 21.24
N ARG A 149 30.02 -7.64 19.99
CA ARG A 149 29.42 -8.83 19.35
C ARG A 149 30.17 -9.27 18.09
N ASP A 150 31.37 -8.72 17.88
CA ASP A 150 32.20 -9.01 16.72
C ASP A 150 32.98 -10.33 16.94
N ILE A 151 32.67 -11.37 16.16
CA ILE A 151 33.30 -12.69 16.25
C ILE A 151 34.82 -12.65 15.95
N ARG A 152 35.33 -11.56 15.39
CA ARG A 152 36.77 -11.32 15.17
C ARG A 152 37.49 -10.86 16.44
N ARG A 153 36.76 -10.45 17.48
CA ARG A 153 37.30 -10.01 18.78
C ARG A 153 36.90 -10.95 19.91
N LEU A 154 35.78 -11.66 19.77
CA LEU A 154 35.35 -12.68 20.71
C LEU A 154 36.21 -13.93 20.52
N SER A 155 37.25 -14.11 21.34
CA SER A 155 38.10 -15.30 21.36
C SER A 155 38.45 -15.66 22.81
N GLY A 156 38.57 -16.95 23.12
CA GLY A 156 39.00 -17.42 24.43
C GLY A 156 37.96 -17.34 25.56
N LEU A 157 36.69 -17.01 25.25
CA LEU A 157 35.62 -16.83 26.24
C LEU A 157 35.33 -18.08 27.09
N TRP A 158 35.82 -19.25 26.67
CA TRP A 158 35.77 -20.46 27.49
C TRP A 158 36.38 -20.28 28.89
N HIS A 159 37.42 -19.44 29.03
CA HIS A 159 38.11 -19.24 30.30
C HIS A 159 37.37 -18.25 31.22
N GLU A 160 36.75 -17.21 30.66
CA GLU A 160 36.10 -16.14 31.42
C GLU A 160 34.60 -16.37 31.63
N MET A 161 33.92 -17.01 30.67
CA MET A 161 32.45 -17.22 30.66
C MET A 161 32.07 -18.67 30.34
N ARG A 162 32.74 -19.64 30.98
CA ARG A 162 32.64 -21.09 30.68
C ARG A 162 31.22 -21.62 30.55
N VAL A 163 30.31 -21.21 31.44
CA VAL A 163 28.90 -21.68 31.42
C VAL A 163 28.16 -21.20 30.17
N VAL A 164 28.32 -19.92 29.80
CA VAL A 164 27.69 -19.35 28.59
C VAL A 164 28.29 -19.98 27.34
N ALA A 165 29.61 -20.15 27.32
CA ALA A 165 30.35 -20.83 26.27
C ALA A 165 29.83 -22.26 26.02
N ILE A 166 29.70 -23.09 27.06
CA ILE A 166 29.15 -24.45 26.95
C ILE A 166 27.71 -24.43 26.46
N ALA A 167 26.85 -23.58 27.03
CA ALA A 167 25.45 -23.51 26.66
C ALA A 167 25.26 -23.09 25.20
N MET A 168 26.02 -22.11 24.73
CA MET A 168 26.04 -21.70 23.32
C MET A 168 26.62 -22.77 22.40
N ALA A 169 27.64 -23.51 22.83
CA ALA A 169 28.18 -24.64 22.07
C ALA A 169 27.13 -25.75 21.90
N LEU A 170 26.38 -26.06 22.97
CA LEU A 170 25.29 -27.02 22.93
C LEU A 170 24.17 -26.56 21.99
N ALA A 171 23.75 -25.29 22.09
CA ALA A 171 22.73 -24.74 21.21
C ALA A 171 23.20 -24.69 19.74
N GLY A 172 24.47 -24.34 19.50
CA GLY A 172 25.09 -24.35 18.17
C GLY A 172 25.23 -25.75 17.59
N ALA A 173 25.58 -26.74 18.41
CA ALA A 173 25.62 -28.15 18.03
C ALA A 173 24.23 -28.70 17.71
N SER A 174 23.19 -28.25 18.43
CA SER A 174 21.80 -28.58 18.13
C SER A 174 21.39 -27.98 16.78
N MET A 175 21.70 -26.70 16.54
CA MET A 175 21.46 -26.04 15.25
C MET A 175 22.22 -26.72 14.10
N ALA A 176 23.43 -27.23 14.33
CA ALA A 176 24.17 -28.02 13.34
C ALA A 176 23.53 -29.40 13.09
N GLY A 177 22.96 -30.02 14.12
CA GLY A 177 22.33 -31.33 14.06
C GLY A 177 23.23 -32.45 14.58
N LEU A 178 23.91 -32.26 15.70
CA LEU A 178 24.75 -33.29 16.33
C LEU A 178 23.98 -34.16 17.32
N ILE A 179 24.31 -35.45 17.37
CA ILE A 179 23.87 -36.38 18.42
C ILE A 179 24.50 -35.95 19.76
N PRO A 180 23.78 -35.93 20.90
CA PRO A 180 22.41 -36.41 21.12
C PRO A 180 21.35 -35.29 21.21
N LEU A 181 21.47 -34.21 20.44
CA LEU A 181 20.64 -33.02 20.61
C LEU A 181 19.34 -33.07 19.82
N PHE A 182 18.33 -32.31 20.27
CA PHE A 182 17.02 -32.27 19.63
C PHE A 182 17.06 -31.85 18.15
N GLY A 183 17.99 -30.96 17.78
CA GLY A 183 18.18 -30.58 16.39
C GLY A 183 18.63 -31.74 15.47
N PHE A 184 19.36 -32.73 15.99
CA PHE A 184 19.67 -33.95 15.23
C PHE A 184 18.40 -34.76 14.97
N ALA A 185 17.64 -35.11 16.02
CA ALA A 185 16.46 -35.96 15.90
C ALA A 185 15.42 -35.39 14.92
N THR A 186 15.26 -34.06 14.89
CA THR A 186 14.32 -33.39 13.98
C THR A 186 14.82 -33.30 12.54
N LYS A 187 16.12 -33.02 12.32
CA LYS A 187 16.72 -33.01 10.97
C LYS A 187 16.80 -34.41 10.37
N GLU A 188 17.13 -35.41 11.17
CA GLU A 188 17.14 -36.81 10.75
C GLU A 188 15.75 -37.25 10.30
N LYS A 189 14.71 -36.96 11.10
CA LYS A 189 13.32 -37.25 10.71
C LYS A 189 12.90 -36.51 9.44
N ALA A 190 13.38 -35.29 9.24
CA ALA A 190 13.15 -34.53 8.00
C ALA A 190 13.80 -35.18 6.77
N LEU A 191 15.03 -35.69 6.89
CA LEU A 191 15.70 -36.39 5.80
C LEU A 191 14.98 -37.69 5.44
N VAL A 192 14.59 -38.49 6.44
CA VAL A 192 13.77 -39.69 6.24
C VAL A 192 12.46 -39.34 5.52
N ALA A 193 11.75 -38.31 6.01
CA ALA A 193 10.49 -37.90 5.41
C ALA A 193 10.62 -37.43 3.95
N LEU A 194 11.75 -36.79 3.57
CA LEU A 194 11.99 -36.35 2.19
C LEU A 194 12.45 -37.50 1.28
N LEU A 195 13.15 -38.49 1.83
CA LEU A 195 13.57 -39.70 1.10
C LEU A 195 12.37 -40.62 0.80
N ASP A 196 11.43 -40.73 1.74
CA ASP A 196 10.24 -41.57 1.63
C ASP A 196 9.06 -40.87 0.91
N ALA A 197 9.19 -39.57 0.61
CA ALA A 197 8.11 -38.78 0.03
C ALA A 197 7.88 -39.11 -1.46
N ASP A 198 6.69 -39.63 -1.77
CA ASP A 198 6.23 -39.83 -3.13
C ASP A 198 5.33 -38.68 -3.61
N ALA A 199 5.95 -37.59 -4.06
CA ALA A 199 5.25 -36.41 -4.58
C ALA A 199 5.94 -35.83 -5.83
N GLY A 200 6.32 -36.73 -6.75
CA GLY A 200 7.01 -36.39 -8.00
C GLY A 200 8.45 -35.91 -7.78
N ALA A 201 8.92 -34.96 -8.61
CA ALA A 201 10.31 -34.47 -8.55
C ALA A 201 10.58 -33.47 -7.41
N ALA A 202 9.52 -32.86 -6.85
CA ALA A 202 9.65 -31.79 -5.86
C ALA A 202 10.37 -32.22 -4.56
N PRO A 203 10.08 -33.38 -3.93
CA PRO A 203 10.83 -33.87 -2.77
C PRO A 203 12.32 -34.09 -3.04
N THR A 204 12.68 -34.53 -4.25
CA THR A 204 14.09 -34.76 -4.63
C THR A 204 14.85 -33.43 -4.74
N VAL A 205 14.24 -32.42 -5.35
CA VAL A 205 14.81 -31.06 -5.41
C VAL A 205 14.91 -30.45 -4.00
N ALA A 206 13.88 -30.65 -3.18
CA ALA A 206 13.87 -30.24 -1.79
C ALA A 206 15.00 -30.90 -0.99
N LEU A 207 15.20 -32.21 -1.14
CA LEU A 207 16.27 -32.96 -0.47
C LEU A 207 17.66 -32.39 -0.84
N GLY A 208 17.90 -32.12 -2.13
CA GLY A 208 19.15 -31.48 -2.57
C GLY A 208 19.38 -30.12 -1.91
N ALA A 209 18.35 -29.27 -1.88
CA ALA A 209 18.42 -27.97 -1.21
C ALA A 209 18.65 -28.10 0.31
N VAL A 210 17.99 -29.06 0.96
CA VAL A 210 18.13 -29.36 2.39
C VAL A 210 19.54 -29.82 2.73
N ILE A 211 20.15 -30.69 1.92
CA ILE A 211 21.52 -31.16 2.14
C ILE A 211 22.50 -29.98 2.06
N VAL A 212 22.46 -29.21 0.96
CA VAL A 212 23.36 -28.07 0.75
C VAL A 212 23.18 -27.01 1.84
N GLY A 213 21.92 -26.66 2.14
CA GLY A 213 21.60 -25.72 3.19
C GLY A 213 22.04 -26.21 4.57
N SER A 214 21.93 -27.51 4.86
CA SER A 214 22.33 -28.08 6.14
C SER A 214 23.85 -28.14 6.29
N VAL A 215 24.61 -28.34 5.21
CA VAL A 215 26.08 -28.19 5.21
C VAL A 215 26.46 -26.76 5.61
N LEU A 216 25.83 -25.75 5.00
CA LEU A 216 26.04 -24.35 5.38
C LEU A 216 25.62 -24.10 6.83
N SER A 217 24.55 -24.74 7.29
CA SER A 217 24.10 -24.67 8.68
C SER A 217 25.11 -25.22 9.67
N ALA A 218 25.70 -26.36 9.40
CA ALA A 218 26.76 -26.91 10.23
C ALA A 218 28.01 -25.99 10.17
N ALA A 219 28.34 -25.47 8.98
CA ALA A 219 29.50 -24.59 8.80
C ALA A 219 29.40 -23.29 9.61
N TYR A 220 28.28 -22.56 9.55
CA TYR A 220 28.15 -21.31 10.30
C TYR A 220 28.02 -21.56 11.81
N SER A 221 27.44 -22.71 12.23
CA SER A 221 27.38 -23.11 13.63
C SER A 221 28.79 -23.36 14.18
N VAL A 222 29.60 -24.12 13.45
CA VAL A 222 30.99 -24.40 13.83
C VAL A 222 31.81 -23.12 13.84
N ARG A 223 31.63 -22.23 12.84
CA ARG A 223 32.33 -20.94 12.83
C ARG A 223 31.98 -20.06 14.04
N LEU A 224 30.69 -19.97 14.38
CA LEU A 224 30.23 -19.23 15.55
C LEU A 224 30.84 -19.80 16.83
N VAL A 225 30.69 -21.11 17.06
CA VAL A 225 31.21 -21.78 18.27
C VAL A 225 32.73 -21.70 18.33
N ARG A 226 33.44 -21.86 17.21
CA ARG A 226 34.91 -21.71 17.15
C ARG A 226 35.37 -20.31 17.50
N GLY A 227 34.67 -19.27 17.05
CA GLY A 227 34.98 -17.89 17.45
C GLY A 227 34.86 -17.77 18.97
N LEU A 228 33.71 -18.17 19.52
CA LEU A 228 33.41 -18.05 20.94
C LEU A 228 34.35 -18.86 21.84
N LEU A 229 34.62 -20.13 21.50
CA LEU A 229 35.36 -21.06 22.36
C LEU A 229 36.86 -21.10 22.08
N GLY A 230 37.26 -20.86 20.84
CA GLY A 230 38.64 -21.05 20.41
C GLY A 230 39.54 -19.90 20.82
N THR A 231 40.80 -20.20 21.10
CA THR A 231 41.90 -19.23 21.12
C THR A 231 42.43 -19.12 19.69
N SER A 232 41.89 -18.17 18.92
CA SER A 232 42.31 -17.99 17.53
C SER A 232 43.56 -17.12 17.48
N ARG A 233 44.61 -17.63 16.82
CA ARG A 233 45.81 -16.84 16.49
C ARG A 233 45.52 -15.67 15.53
N GLU A 234 44.36 -15.67 14.88
CA GLU A 234 43.91 -14.58 13.99
C GLU A 234 43.44 -13.33 14.77
N VAL A 235 43.17 -13.46 16.08
CA VAL A 235 42.66 -12.36 16.91
C VAL A 235 43.82 -11.69 17.63
N THR A 236 44.16 -10.47 17.22
CA THR A 236 45.26 -9.69 17.79
C THR A 236 44.85 -8.83 18.99
N ASP A 237 43.57 -8.50 19.11
CA ASP A 237 42.97 -7.72 20.20
C ASP A 237 41.67 -8.38 20.68
N PRO A 238 41.76 -9.42 21.53
CA PRO A 238 40.57 -10.08 22.08
C PRO A 238 39.82 -9.16 23.03
N ALA A 239 38.49 -9.17 22.96
CA ALA A 239 37.66 -8.43 23.90
C ALA A 239 37.75 -9.07 25.30
N HIS A 240 37.92 -8.25 26.33
CA HIS A 240 37.96 -8.68 27.72
C HIS A 240 36.58 -8.60 28.36
N VAL A 241 36.29 -9.50 29.30
CA VAL A 241 35.07 -9.40 30.11
C VAL A 241 35.24 -8.30 31.15
N HIS A 242 34.38 -7.28 31.09
CA HIS A 242 34.37 -6.18 32.05
C HIS A 242 33.69 -6.59 33.36
N HIS A 243 32.65 -7.41 33.28
CA HIS A 243 31.91 -7.94 34.41
C HIS A 243 31.31 -9.30 34.08
N ALA A 244 31.38 -10.23 35.04
CA ALA A 244 30.77 -11.54 34.87
C ALA A 244 29.24 -11.41 34.73
N PRO A 245 28.61 -12.09 33.75
CA PRO A 245 27.16 -12.03 33.59
C PRO A 245 26.47 -12.67 34.81
N GLY A 246 25.54 -11.93 35.42
CA GLY A 246 24.80 -12.42 36.58
C GLY A 246 23.90 -13.64 36.25
N PRO A 247 23.46 -14.40 37.27
CA PRO A 247 22.64 -15.60 37.08
C PRO A 247 21.34 -15.37 36.30
N ALA A 248 20.74 -14.19 36.41
CA ALA A 248 19.53 -13.83 35.67
C ALA A 248 19.74 -13.78 34.14
N LEU A 249 20.95 -13.44 33.70
CA LEU A 249 21.30 -13.37 32.27
C LEU A 249 21.76 -14.72 31.73
N VAL A 250 22.47 -15.51 32.55
CA VAL A 250 22.99 -16.84 32.18
C VAL A 250 21.92 -17.93 32.26
N GLY A 251 21.03 -17.86 33.26
CA GLY A 251 20.01 -18.89 33.53
C GLY A 251 19.15 -19.26 32.32
N PRO A 252 18.56 -18.28 31.59
CA PRO A 252 17.80 -18.57 30.37
C PRO A 252 18.63 -19.24 29.27
N VAL A 253 19.90 -18.87 29.10
CA VAL A 253 20.79 -19.46 28.08
C VAL A 253 21.03 -20.94 28.38
N VAL A 254 21.32 -21.25 29.64
CA VAL A 254 21.52 -22.63 30.12
C VAL A 254 20.22 -23.43 30.02
N LEU A 255 19.09 -22.83 30.38
CA LEU A 255 17.78 -23.47 30.29
C LEU A 255 17.48 -23.96 28.87
N PHE A 256 17.66 -23.10 27.85
CA PHE A 256 17.40 -23.49 26.47
C PHE A 256 18.42 -24.51 25.93
N ALA A 257 19.70 -24.41 26.33
CA ALA A 257 20.70 -25.42 25.99
C ALA A 257 20.34 -26.78 26.60
N ALA A 258 20.01 -26.81 27.90
CA ALA A 258 19.59 -28.02 28.61
C ALA A 258 18.29 -28.58 28.02
N ALA A 259 17.30 -27.74 27.70
CA ALA A 259 16.07 -28.16 27.05
C ALA A 259 16.34 -28.84 25.71
N SER A 260 17.29 -28.33 24.92
CA SER A 260 17.69 -28.98 23.66
C SER A 260 18.38 -30.33 23.86
N LEU A 261 19.13 -30.53 24.95
CA LEU A 261 19.77 -31.80 25.26
C LEU A 261 18.76 -32.81 25.78
N VAL A 262 17.95 -32.42 26.77
CA VAL A 262 16.90 -33.25 27.36
C VAL A 262 15.90 -33.67 26.30
N ALA A 263 15.43 -32.75 25.44
CA ALA A 263 14.51 -33.10 24.36
C ALA A 263 15.12 -34.05 23.31
N GLY A 264 16.45 -34.04 23.11
CA GLY A 264 17.14 -35.00 22.27
C GLY A 264 17.25 -36.38 22.92
N LEU A 265 17.66 -36.44 24.19
CA LEU A 265 17.73 -37.69 24.96
C LEU A 265 16.37 -38.38 25.09
N PHE A 266 15.31 -37.59 25.28
CA PHE A 266 13.93 -38.08 25.38
C PHE A 266 13.13 -37.83 24.08
N ALA A 267 13.79 -37.92 22.92
CA ALA A 267 13.18 -37.65 21.61
C ALA A 267 11.86 -38.40 21.39
N GLY A 268 11.76 -39.67 21.80
CA GLY A 268 10.53 -40.46 21.65
C GLY A 268 9.34 -39.89 22.43
N VAL A 269 9.57 -39.42 23.67
CA VAL A 269 8.54 -38.82 24.53
C VAL A 269 8.09 -37.48 23.97
N VAL A 270 9.07 -36.61 23.64
CA VAL A 270 8.79 -35.30 23.03
C VAL A 270 8.09 -35.46 21.70
N GLY A 271 8.52 -36.43 20.88
CA GLY A 271 7.88 -36.78 19.62
C GLY A 271 6.43 -37.21 19.79
N GLY A 272 6.08 -37.88 20.89
CA GLY A 272 4.72 -38.21 21.26
C GLY A 272 3.85 -36.98 21.49
N TRP A 273 4.35 -35.98 22.23
CA TRP A 273 3.65 -34.70 22.46
C TRP A 273 3.40 -33.92 21.17
N LEU A 274 4.26 -34.09 20.17
CA LEU A 274 4.18 -33.39 18.89
C LEU A 274 3.22 -34.03 17.88
N ARG A 275 2.71 -35.24 18.14
CA ARG A 275 1.74 -35.90 17.26
C ARG A 275 0.42 -35.16 17.17
N ALA A 276 -0.14 -34.71 18.29
CA ALA A 276 -1.43 -34.02 18.28
C ALA A 276 -1.37 -32.65 17.53
N PRO A 277 -0.33 -31.81 17.74
CA PRO A 277 -0.14 -30.62 16.92
C PRO A 277 0.03 -30.91 15.42
N ALA A 278 0.81 -31.94 15.05
CA ALA A 278 0.98 -32.34 13.66
C ALA A 278 -0.32 -32.87 13.04
N GLY A 279 -1.03 -33.74 13.75
CA GLY A 279 -2.35 -34.27 13.39
C GLY A 279 -3.41 -33.19 13.19
N SER A 280 -3.29 -32.07 13.92
CA SER A 280 -4.20 -30.92 13.74
C SER A 280 -3.97 -30.16 12.42
N LEU A 281 -2.82 -30.36 11.78
CA LEU A 281 -2.50 -29.78 10.47
C LEU A 281 -2.86 -30.78 9.39
N ASP A 282 -2.45 -32.03 9.55
CA ASP A 282 -2.67 -33.11 8.58
C ASP A 282 -2.91 -34.39 9.36
N VAL A 283 -4.06 -35.04 9.14
CA VAL A 283 -4.52 -36.21 9.89
C VAL A 283 -3.52 -37.37 9.75
N ASP A 284 -2.86 -37.47 8.60
CA ASP A 284 -1.91 -38.53 8.29
C ASP A 284 -0.48 -38.18 8.75
N ALA A 285 -0.25 -36.98 9.32
CA ALA A 285 1.04 -36.55 9.85
C ALA A 285 1.38 -37.24 11.18
N SER A 286 1.42 -38.57 11.11
CA SER A 286 1.86 -39.45 12.17
C SER A 286 3.37 -39.66 12.07
N GLY A 287 4.05 -39.63 13.21
CA GLY A 287 5.48 -39.80 13.27
C GLY A 287 6.00 -40.05 14.67
N SER A 288 7.25 -40.47 14.73
CA SER A 288 8.03 -40.62 15.95
C SER A 288 9.41 -40.03 15.71
N LEU A 289 9.96 -39.47 16.78
CA LEU A 289 11.34 -39.05 16.82
C LEU A 289 12.16 -40.11 17.53
N TYR A 290 13.32 -40.40 16.97
CA TYR A 290 14.28 -41.32 17.54
C TYR A 290 15.62 -40.61 17.70
N LEU A 291 16.28 -40.82 18.82
CA LEU A 291 17.66 -40.37 19.01
C LEU A 291 18.63 -41.23 18.19
N TRP A 292 18.35 -42.52 18.11
CA TRP A 292 19.13 -43.48 17.36
C TRP A 292 18.21 -44.26 16.41
N PRO A 293 18.17 -43.90 15.12
CA PRO A 293 17.29 -44.56 14.14
C PRO A 293 17.89 -45.84 13.55
N GLY A 294 19.08 -46.27 14.00
CA GLY A 294 19.86 -47.33 13.37
C GLY A 294 20.70 -46.83 12.20
N VAL A 295 21.47 -47.73 11.57
CA VAL A 295 22.28 -47.39 10.39
C VAL A 295 21.38 -47.38 9.15
N ASN A 296 21.12 -46.19 8.62
CA ASN A 296 20.30 -45.98 7.43
C ASN A 296 20.88 -44.88 6.53
N LEU A 297 20.28 -44.66 5.35
CA LEU A 297 20.75 -43.66 4.39
C LEU A 297 20.67 -42.22 4.92
N ALA A 298 19.59 -41.88 5.66
CA ALA A 298 19.43 -40.56 6.26
C ALA A 298 20.55 -40.24 7.26
N LEU A 299 20.93 -41.20 8.10
CA LEU A 299 22.06 -41.08 9.03
C LEU A 299 23.38 -40.85 8.28
N GLY A 300 23.60 -41.59 7.18
CA GLY A 300 24.77 -41.40 6.32
C GLY A 300 24.85 -39.97 5.75
N ILE A 301 23.71 -39.43 5.30
CA ILE A 301 23.59 -38.04 4.85
C ILE A 301 23.85 -37.07 6.00
N SER A 302 23.24 -37.26 7.17
CA SER A 302 23.42 -36.43 8.37
C SER A 302 24.88 -36.35 8.80
N LEU A 303 25.58 -37.49 8.87
CA LEU A 303 27.00 -37.55 9.21
C LEU A 303 27.85 -36.83 8.17
N THR A 304 27.55 -37.01 6.88
CA THR A 304 28.26 -36.32 5.79
C THR A 304 28.05 -34.81 5.85
N VAL A 305 26.81 -34.36 6.09
CA VAL A 305 26.45 -32.95 6.24
C VAL A 305 27.22 -32.31 7.38
N VAL A 306 27.26 -32.96 8.54
CA VAL A 306 27.98 -32.47 9.72
C VAL A 306 29.48 -32.47 9.47
N ALA A 307 30.05 -33.52 8.88
CA ALA A 307 31.48 -33.61 8.59
C ALA A 307 31.94 -32.54 7.59
N VAL A 308 31.26 -32.42 6.45
CA VAL A 308 31.58 -31.41 5.43
C VAL A 308 31.37 -30.00 5.99
N GLY A 309 30.26 -29.76 6.68
CA GLY A 309 29.98 -28.48 7.32
C GLY A 309 31.04 -28.10 8.35
N ALA A 310 31.49 -29.04 9.19
CA ALA A 310 32.54 -28.80 10.16
C ALA A 310 33.88 -28.43 9.49
N VAL A 311 34.27 -29.15 8.44
CA VAL A 311 35.50 -28.84 7.67
C VAL A 311 35.40 -27.44 7.05
N VAL A 312 34.27 -27.11 6.42
CA VAL A 312 34.06 -25.78 5.81
C VAL A 312 34.07 -24.67 6.87
N GLY A 313 33.31 -24.84 7.95
CA GLY A 313 33.22 -23.87 9.05
C GLY A 313 34.54 -23.64 9.79
N TRP A 314 35.38 -24.67 9.86
CA TRP A 314 36.72 -24.58 10.46
C TRP A 314 37.73 -23.87 9.54
N ARG A 315 37.66 -24.09 8.22
CA ARG A 315 38.60 -23.50 7.25
C ARG A 315 38.29 -22.05 6.88
N VAL A 316 37.03 -21.62 6.94
CA VAL A 316 36.68 -20.22 6.63
C VAL A 316 37.22 -19.30 7.73
N PRO A 317 38.01 -18.26 7.43
CA PRO A 317 38.59 -17.37 8.45
C PRO A 317 37.52 -16.58 9.20
N GLN A 318 37.83 -16.07 10.39
CA GLN A 318 36.88 -15.21 11.13
C GLN A 318 36.75 -13.83 10.48
N SER A 319 37.79 -13.34 9.82
CA SER A 319 37.81 -12.12 9.02
C SER A 319 37.47 -12.42 7.56
N VAL A 320 36.18 -12.31 7.21
CA VAL A 320 35.74 -12.42 5.81
C VAL A 320 35.39 -11.04 5.28
N SER A 321 35.90 -10.70 4.09
CA SER A 321 35.58 -9.44 3.43
C SER A 321 34.09 -9.37 3.08
N PRO A 322 33.38 -8.28 3.39
CA PRO A 322 31.98 -8.12 3.03
C PRO A 322 31.84 -8.11 1.50
N THR A 323 31.19 -9.13 0.96
CA THR A 323 30.93 -9.20 -0.48
C THR A 323 29.78 -8.26 -0.83
N ARG A 324 30.05 -7.22 -1.62
CA ARG A 324 29.00 -6.35 -2.16
C ARG A 324 28.36 -7.07 -3.34
N LEU A 325 27.20 -7.68 -3.12
CA LEU A 325 26.38 -8.14 -4.24
C LEU A 325 25.85 -6.91 -4.99
N PRO A 326 25.89 -6.90 -6.34
CA PRO A 326 25.42 -5.76 -7.13
C PRO A 326 23.92 -5.51 -6.90
N VAL A 327 23.15 -6.59 -6.68
CA VAL A 327 21.71 -6.55 -6.43
C VAL A 327 21.41 -7.05 -5.00
N SER A 328 20.75 -6.21 -4.19
CA SER A 328 20.23 -6.57 -2.87
C SER A 328 18.71 -6.37 -2.82
N GLY A 329 18.00 -7.22 -2.09
CA GLY A 329 16.55 -7.10 -1.93
C GLY A 329 16.13 -5.75 -1.31
N GLU A 330 16.96 -5.22 -0.41
CA GLU A 330 16.77 -3.89 0.19
C GLU A 330 16.84 -2.77 -0.85
N ARG A 331 17.82 -2.79 -1.76
CA ARG A 331 17.92 -1.79 -2.85
C ARG A 331 16.72 -1.87 -3.78
N ILE A 332 16.30 -3.08 -4.15
CA ILE A 332 15.10 -3.27 -5.00
C ILE A 332 13.88 -2.67 -4.31
N PHE A 333 13.68 -2.95 -3.02
CA PHE A 333 12.57 -2.38 -2.25
C PHE A 333 12.63 -0.84 -2.22
N GLN A 334 13.79 -0.25 -1.93
CA GLN A 334 13.97 1.20 -1.91
C GLN A 334 13.65 1.83 -3.28
N THR A 335 14.20 1.28 -4.37
CA THR A 335 13.92 1.79 -5.73
C THR A 335 12.44 1.70 -6.10
N LEU A 336 11.75 0.61 -5.73
CA LEU A 336 10.31 0.48 -5.98
C LEU A 336 9.50 1.47 -5.14
N PHE A 337 9.88 1.68 -3.88
CA PHE A 337 9.20 2.60 -2.98
C PHE A 337 9.38 4.06 -3.42
N ASP A 338 10.60 4.46 -3.78
CA ASP A 338 10.89 5.80 -4.29
C ASP A 338 10.17 6.05 -5.62
N GLY A 339 10.16 5.04 -6.51
CA GLY A 339 9.39 5.10 -7.77
C GLY A 339 7.89 5.28 -7.54
N LEU A 340 7.31 4.64 -6.53
CA LEU A 340 5.91 4.82 -6.14
C LEU A 340 5.65 6.25 -5.67
N LEU A 341 6.52 6.79 -4.81
CA LEU A 341 6.38 8.15 -4.30
C LEU A 341 6.51 9.18 -5.41
N ASP A 342 7.47 9.02 -6.31
CA ASP A 342 7.66 9.93 -7.44
C ASP A 342 6.51 9.82 -8.45
N GLY A 343 5.99 8.61 -8.68
CA GLY A 343 4.76 8.40 -9.44
C GLY A 343 3.56 9.12 -8.82
N SER A 344 3.39 9.03 -7.50
CA SER A 344 2.34 9.75 -6.77
C SER A 344 2.48 11.26 -6.92
N LYS A 345 3.69 11.81 -6.77
CA LYS A 345 3.93 13.26 -6.93
C LYS A 345 3.59 13.72 -8.35
N ARG A 346 4.00 12.96 -9.38
CA ARG A 346 3.67 13.25 -10.78
C ARG A 346 2.16 13.26 -11.00
N LEU A 347 1.45 12.28 -10.47
CA LEU A 347 -0.01 12.22 -10.54
C LEU A 347 -0.67 13.43 -9.87
N THR A 348 -0.18 13.85 -8.71
CA THR A 348 -0.66 15.06 -8.02
C THR A 348 -0.44 16.31 -8.87
N VAL A 349 0.74 16.49 -9.47
CA VAL A 349 1.02 17.67 -10.32
C VAL A 349 0.11 17.71 -11.55
N ILE A 350 -0.17 16.56 -12.17
CA ILE A 350 -1.06 16.47 -13.34
C ILE A 350 -2.50 16.77 -12.95
N THR A 351 -2.99 16.19 -11.85
CA THR A 351 -4.40 16.29 -11.44
C THR A 351 -4.72 17.59 -10.72
N GLN A 352 -3.81 18.12 -9.90
CA GLN A 352 -4.00 19.31 -9.07
C GLN A 352 -3.29 20.53 -9.66
N SER A 353 -3.55 20.83 -10.93
CA SER A 353 -2.91 21.96 -11.65
C SER A 353 -3.23 23.35 -11.09
N GLY A 354 -4.22 23.48 -10.20
CA GLY A 354 -4.65 24.77 -9.63
C GLY A 354 -5.42 25.68 -10.61
N SER A 355 -5.63 25.25 -11.86
CA SER A 355 -6.32 26.04 -12.88
C SER A 355 -7.82 25.76 -12.90
N LEU A 356 -8.66 26.79 -12.80
CA LEU A 356 -10.12 26.63 -12.91
C LEU A 356 -10.54 26.15 -14.31
N LEU A 357 -9.93 26.74 -15.35
CA LEU A 357 -10.20 26.37 -16.74
C LEU A 357 -9.83 24.92 -17.02
N ALA A 358 -8.80 24.43 -16.32
CA ALA A 358 -8.38 23.06 -16.39
C ALA A 358 -9.45 22.09 -15.92
N TYR A 359 -9.92 22.31 -14.69
CA TYR A 359 -10.99 21.50 -14.11
C TYR A 359 -12.27 21.57 -14.92
N LEU A 360 -12.63 22.76 -15.40
CA LEU A 360 -13.81 22.92 -16.24
C LEU A 360 -13.69 22.13 -17.56
N ALA A 361 -12.53 22.16 -18.20
CA ALA A 361 -12.30 21.39 -19.42
C ALA A 361 -12.40 19.87 -19.17
N VAL A 362 -11.87 19.37 -18.04
CA VAL A 362 -12.04 17.96 -17.65
C VAL A 362 -13.52 17.62 -17.46
N VAL A 363 -14.27 18.43 -16.72
CA VAL A 363 -15.72 18.23 -16.52
C VAL A 363 -16.45 18.18 -17.86
N MET A 364 -16.18 19.14 -18.74
CA MET A 364 -16.81 19.22 -20.07
C MET A 364 -16.49 18.01 -20.95
N VAL A 365 -15.24 17.53 -20.93
CA VAL A 365 -14.84 16.32 -21.65
C VAL A 365 -15.53 15.08 -21.09
N VAL A 366 -15.61 14.95 -19.77
CA VAL A 366 -16.30 13.82 -19.10
C VAL A 366 -17.80 13.82 -19.43
N VAL A 367 -18.46 14.99 -19.36
CA VAL A 367 -19.88 15.12 -19.75
C VAL A 367 -20.06 14.74 -21.22
N THR A 368 -19.24 15.28 -22.12
CA THR A 368 -19.30 14.96 -23.55
C THR A 368 -19.11 13.46 -23.79
N ALA A 369 -18.16 12.82 -23.10
CA ALA A 369 -17.92 11.38 -23.22
C ALA A 369 -19.09 10.54 -22.68
N ALA A 370 -19.69 10.94 -21.55
CA ALA A 370 -20.84 10.25 -20.98
C ALA A 370 -22.07 10.34 -21.90
N LEU A 371 -22.41 11.55 -22.35
CA LEU A 371 -23.53 11.78 -23.28
C LEU A 371 -23.26 11.11 -24.62
N GLY A 372 -22.03 11.22 -25.14
CA GLY A 372 -21.61 10.56 -26.38
C GLY A 372 -21.68 9.04 -26.29
N THR A 373 -21.36 8.44 -25.14
CA THR A 373 -21.53 7.00 -24.92
C THR A 373 -23.00 6.61 -24.96
N ALA A 374 -23.89 7.39 -24.34
CA ALA A 374 -25.33 7.13 -24.39
C ALA A 374 -25.88 7.22 -25.82
N ILE A 375 -25.49 8.25 -26.58
CA ILE A 375 -25.87 8.40 -28.00
C ILE A 375 -25.29 7.26 -28.86
N ALA A 376 -24.08 6.80 -28.57
CA ALA A 376 -23.46 5.71 -29.31
C ALA A 376 -24.10 4.33 -29.05
N LEU A 377 -24.74 4.15 -27.90
CA LEU A 377 -25.47 2.91 -27.56
C LEU A 377 -26.80 2.79 -28.31
N ASP A 378 -27.46 3.91 -28.62
CA ASP A 378 -28.70 3.95 -29.41
C ASP A 378 -28.65 5.04 -30.49
N PRO A 379 -27.87 4.84 -31.56
CA PRO A 379 -27.68 5.85 -32.59
C PRO A 379 -28.97 6.13 -33.36
N GLY A 380 -29.38 7.39 -33.39
CA GLY A 380 -30.56 7.83 -34.14
C GLY A 380 -31.86 7.85 -33.34
N ALA A 381 -31.83 7.44 -32.07
CA ALA A 381 -32.97 7.55 -31.17
C ALA A 381 -33.51 9.00 -31.11
N GLY A 382 -34.78 9.15 -31.48
CA GLY A 382 -35.49 10.43 -31.49
C GLY A 382 -35.25 11.33 -32.71
N LEU A 383 -34.42 10.91 -33.68
CA LEU A 383 -34.23 11.68 -34.92
C LEU A 383 -35.41 11.53 -35.89
N ASP A 384 -36.12 10.39 -35.87
CA ASP A 384 -37.21 10.09 -36.81
C ASP A 384 -38.48 10.91 -36.55
N ASP A 385 -38.69 11.37 -35.32
CA ASP A 385 -39.87 12.15 -34.89
C ASP A 385 -39.50 13.59 -34.49
N LEU A 386 -38.40 14.11 -35.05
CA LEU A 386 -37.89 15.44 -34.73
C LEU A 386 -38.73 16.53 -35.40
N THR A 387 -39.54 17.24 -34.61
CA THR A 387 -40.19 18.47 -35.05
C THR A 387 -39.22 19.65 -34.92
N VAL A 388 -38.82 20.24 -36.06
CA VAL A 388 -37.82 21.32 -36.09
C VAL A 388 -38.39 22.64 -35.56
N ALA A 389 -39.64 22.96 -35.90
CA ALA A 389 -40.38 24.11 -35.37
C ALA A 389 -41.87 24.00 -35.70
N ASP A 390 -42.73 24.50 -34.81
CA ASP A 390 -44.18 24.59 -35.02
C ASP A 390 -44.56 25.85 -35.84
N SER A 391 -43.69 26.87 -35.81
CA SER A 391 -43.91 28.14 -36.50
C SER A 391 -42.61 28.72 -37.03
N TRP A 392 -42.67 29.37 -38.21
CA TRP A 392 -41.53 30.08 -38.79
C TRP A 392 -41.00 31.19 -37.88
N VAL A 393 -41.86 31.75 -37.01
CA VAL A 393 -41.47 32.77 -36.02
C VAL A 393 -40.48 32.18 -35.01
N GLN A 394 -40.66 30.92 -34.58
CA GLN A 394 -39.73 30.26 -33.67
C GLN A 394 -38.34 30.11 -34.31
N LEU A 395 -38.27 29.78 -35.61
CA LEU A 395 -37.01 29.68 -36.34
C LEU A 395 -36.28 31.02 -36.43
N VAL A 396 -37.01 32.11 -36.66
CA VAL A 396 -36.44 33.46 -36.71
C VAL A 396 -35.89 33.87 -35.35
N VAL A 397 -36.64 33.62 -34.26
CA VAL A 397 -36.19 33.93 -32.90
C VAL A 397 -34.98 33.07 -32.50
N ALA A 398 -34.98 31.78 -32.84
CA ALA A 398 -33.84 30.90 -32.62
C ALA A 398 -32.60 31.37 -33.40
N LEU A 399 -32.75 31.81 -34.65
CA LEU A 399 -31.68 32.39 -35.45
C LEU A 399 -31.10 33.64 -34.78
N PHE A 400 -31.94 34.54 -34.26
CA PHE A 400 -31.46 35.69 -33.47
C PHE A 400 -30.67 35.25 -32.23
N GLY A 401 -31.14 34.22 -31.52
CA GLY A 401 -30.41 33.61 -30.40
C GLY A 401 -29.01 33.12 -30.80
N VAL A 402 -28.89 32.43 -31.95
CA VAL A 402 -27.60 31.97 -32.49
C VAL A 402 -26.70 33.15 -32.86
N VAL A 403 -27.24 34.19 -33.51
CA VAL A 403 -26.48 35.40 -33.87
C VAL A 403 -25.97 36.11 -32.61
N PHE A 404 -26.80 36.24 -31.57
CA PHE A 404 -26.37 36.80 -30.29
C PHE A 404 -25.27 35.95 -29.64
N ALA A 405 -25.41 34.62 -29.61
CA ALA A 405 -24.41 33.71 -29.06
C ALA A 405 -23.05 33.81 -29.78
N LEU A 406 -23.06 33.82 -31.12
CA LEU A 406 -21.84 34.04 -31.92
C LEU A 406 -21.24 35.43 -31.65
N GLY A 407 -22.10 36.44 -31.50
CA GLY A 407 -21.71 37.79 -31.12
C GLY A 407 -21.01 37.86 -29.76
N VAL A 408 -21.51 37.15 -28.74
CA VAL A 408 -20.89 37.06 -27.41
C VAL A 408 -19.47 36.50 -27.51
N VAL A 409 -19.27 35.43 -28.29
CA VAL A 409 -17.94 34.80 -28.48
C VAL A 409 -16.98 35.69 -29.27
N ALA A 410 -17.49 36.51 -30.19
CA ALA A 410 -16.69 37.44 -30.99
C ALA A 410 -16.39 38.77 -30.27
N ALA A 411 -17.16 39.12 -29.24
CA ALA A 411 -17.07 40.40 -28.54
C ALA A 411 -15.72 40.57 -27.83
N ARG A 412 -15.03 41.69 -28.10
CA ARG A 412 -13.76 42.04 -27.45
C ARG A 412 -13.94 42.83 -26.16
N ASP A 413 -15.06 43.53 -26.04
CA ASP A 413 -15.41 44.36 -24.90
C ASP A 413 -16.45 43.67 -24.02
N ARG A 414 -16.21 43.68 -22.70
CA ARG A 414 -17.07 42.99 -21.73
C ARG A 414 -18.51 43.52 -21.72
N PHE A 415 -18.65 44.83 -21.94
CA PHE A 415 -19.95 45.50 -22.01
C PHE A 415 -20.78 44.97 -23.19
N VAL A 416 -20.16 44.87 -24.37
CA VAL A 416 -20.82 44.35 -25.58
C VAL A 416 -21.19 42.88 -25.38
N ALA A 417 -20.29 42.07 -24.82
CA ALA A 417 -20.57 40.67 -24.50
C ALA A 417 -21.77 40.50 -23.54
N ALA A 418 -21.86 41.33 -22.50
CA ALA A 418 -22.97 41.30 -21.54
C ALA A 418 -24.31 41.72 -22.18
N LEU A 419 -24.31 42.73 -23.06
CA LEU A 419 -25.51 43.15 -23.77
C LEU A 419 -26.00 42.06 -24.75
N LEU A 420 -25.08 41.44 -25.49
CA LEU A 420 -25.40 40.35 -26.42
C LEU A 420 -25.89 39.10 -25.68
N LEU A 421 -25.33 38.80 -24.50
CA LEU A 421 -25.85 37.74 -23.62
C LEU A 421 -27.31 38.01 -23.22
N GLY A 422 -27.63 39.27 -22.93
CA GLY A 422 -29.01 39.69 -22.69
C GLY A 422 -29.94 39.45 -23.87
N GLY A 423 -29.46 39.69 -25.10
CA GLY A 423 -30.18 39.35 -26.32
C GLY A 423 -30.58 37.87 -26.41
N ILE A 424 -29.72 36.96 -25.93
CA ILE A 424 -30.03 35.52 -25.84
C ILE A 424 -31.18 35.28 -24.86
N GLY A 425 -31.13 35.90 -23.68
CA GLY A 425 -32.19 35.78 -22.67
C GLY A 425 -33.55 36.27 -23.16
N PHE A 426 -33.59 37.41 -23.86
CA PHE A 426 -34.82 37.90 -24.49
C PHE A 426 -35.33 37.00 -25.60
N ALA A 427 -34.44 36.41 -26.43
CA ALA A 427 -34.83 35.43 -27.43
C ALA A 427 -35.47 34.18 -26.77
N CYS A 428 -34.89 33.68 -25.67
CA CYS A 428 -35.48 32.59 -24.88
C CYS A 428 -36.86 32.96 -24.32
N ALA A 429 -37.05 34.18 -23.81
CA ALA A 429 -38.34 34.62 -23.30
C ALA A 429 -39.44 34.64 -24.38
N VAL A 430 -39.10 35.10 -25.59
CA VAL A 430 -40.02 35.07 -26.74
C VAL A 430 -40.35 33.63 -27.10
N LEU A 431 -39.37 32.71 -27.10
CA LEU A 431 -39.64 31.28 -27.33
C LEU A 431 -40.59 30.71 -26.28
N PHE A 432 -40.39 30.99 -24.99
CA PHE A 432 -41.32 30.54 -23.93
C PHE A 432 -42.75 31.08 -24.14
N ALA A 433 -42.89 32.34 -24.55
CA ALA A 433 -44.21 32.91 -24.86
C ALA A 433 -44.86 32.20 -26.06
N LEU A 434 -44.09 31.89 -27.11
CA LEU A 434 -44.58 31.16 -28.28
C LEU A 434 -44.98 29.71 -27.95
N TYR A 435 -44.34 29.08 -26.97
CA TYR A 435 -44.72 27.76 -26.44
C TYR A 435 -45.89 27.81 -25.43
N GLY A 436 -46.52 28.97 -25.22
CA GLY A 436 -47.66 29.09 -24.32
C GLY A 436 -47.29 29.12 -22.84
N ALA A 437 -46.06 29.49 -22.49
CA ALA A 437 -45.58 29.63 -21.11
C ALA A 437 -45.39 31.12 -20.72
N PRO A 438 -46.48 31.89 -20.53
CA PRO A 438 -46.40 33.33 -20.27
C PRO A 438 -45.70 33.68 -18.95
N ASP A 439 -45.89 32.88 -17.90
CA ASP A 439 -45.26 33.10 -16.59
C ASP A 439 -43.73 32.91 -16.65
N LEU A 440 -43.25 31.90 -17.39
CA LEU A 440 -41.83 31.71 -17.68
C LEU A 440 -41.27 32.87 -18.52
N ALA A 441 -42.01 33.34 -19.51
CA ALA A 441 -41.58 34.46 -20.35
C ALA A 441 -41.44 35.76 -19.54
N LEU A 442 -42.42 36.08 -18.69
CA LEU A 442 -42.41 37.27 -17.84
C LEU A 442 -41.24 37.21 -16.83
N THR A 443 -41.07 36.08 -16.17
CA THR A 443 -39.96 35.89 -15.20
C THR A 443 -38.61 35.97 -15.89
N GLN A 444 -38.44 35.36 -17.07
CA GLN A 444 -37.20 35.45 -17.86
C GLN A 444 -36.89 36.91 -18.24
N ILE A 445 -37.86 37.69 -18.70
CA ILE A 445 -37.68 39.12 -19.02
C ILE A 445 -37.24 39.92 -17.79
N LEU A 446 -37.89 39.68 -16.65
CA LEU A 446 -37.59 40.38 -15.40
C LEU A 446 -36.16 40.05 -14.91
N VAL A 447 -35.83 38.76 -14.86
CA VAL A 447 -34.51 38.27 -14.44
C VAL A 447 -33.42 38.74 -15.38
N GLU A 448 -33.64 38.71 -16.69
CA GLU A 448 -32.67 39.19 -17.68
C GLU A 448 -32.41 40.69 -17.50
N THR A 449 -33.47 41.48 -17.37
CA THR A 449 -33.37 42.94 -17.14
C THR A 449 -32.57 43.24 -15.87
N LEU A 450 -32.88 42.54 -14.76
CA LEU A 450 -32.17 42.71 -13.49
C LEU A 450 -30.70 42.28 -13.61
N THR A 451 -30.44 41.16 -14.29
CA THR A 451 -29.11 40.58 -14.45
C THR A 451 -28.22 41.47 -15.31
N ILE A 452 -28.73 42.06 -16.40
CA ILE A 452 -28.03 43.07 -17.19
C ILE A 452 -27.66 44.27 -16.30
N VAL A 453 -28.61 44.81 -15.52
CA VAL A 453 -28.34 45.94 -14.62
C VAL A 453 -27.22 45.60 -13.63
N VAL A 454 -27.29 44.44 -12.97
CA VAL A 454 -26.27 44.00 -12.02
C VAL A 454 -24.91 43.79 -12.70
N PHE A 455 -24.88 43.14 -13.87
CA PHE A 455 -23.64 42.96 -14.63
C PHE A 455 -23.03 44.29 -15.04
N LEU A 456 -23.83 45.25 -15.50
CA LEU A 456 -23.34 46.57 -15.88
C LEU A 456 -22.72 47.33 -14.69
N LEU A 457 -23.34 47.22 -13.50
CA LEU A 457 -22.80 47.81 -12.27
C LEU A 457 -21.44 47.18 -11.87
N VAL A 458 -21.31 45.86 -12.01
CA VAL A 458 -20.07 45.13 -11.70
C VAL A 458 -18.99 45.40 -12.75
N LEU A 459 -19.34 45.38 -14.04
CA LEU A 459 -18.41 45.58 -15.15
C LEU A 459 -17.81 46.98 -15.17
N ARG A 460 -18.49 47.98 -14.57
CA ARG A 460 -17.92 49.33 -14.38
C ARG A 460 -16.65 49.34 -13.53
N GLN A 461 -16.45 48.32 -12.67
CA GLN A 461 -15.27 48.20 -11.82
C GLN A 461 -14.16 47.33 -12.43
N LEU A 462 -14.39 46.73 -13.60
CA LEU A 462 -13.46 45.82 -14.27
C LEU A 462 -12.87 46.46 -15.54
N PRO A 463 -11.70 45.98 -16.01
CA PRO A 463 -11.13 46.45 -17.27
C PRO A 463 -12.10 46.23 -18.46
N ARG A 464 -12.18 47.21 -19.37
CA ARG A 464 -13.10 47.19 -20.51
C ARG A 464 -12.98 45.94 -21.40
N ARG A 465 -11.74 45.49 -21.64
CA ARG A 465 -11.42 44.33 -22.47
C ARG A 465 -11.17 43.07 -21.65
N PHE A 466 -11.34 41.91 -22.26
CA PHE A 466 -10.89 40.65 -21.67
C PHE A 466 -9.36 40.63 -21.60
N ARG A 467 -8.80 40.28 -20.45
CA ARG A 467 -7.36 40.00 -20.34
C ARG A 467 -7.09 38.66 -21.03
N GLN A 468 -6.06 38.60 -21.87
CA GLN A 468 -5.55 37.33 -22.36
C GLN A 468 -4.91 36.61 -21.16
N ALA A 469 -5.62 35.65 -20.57
CA ALA A 469 -5.03 34.75 -19.59
C ALA A 469 -4.04 33.84 -20.32
N SER A 470 -2.94 33.44 -19.65
CA SER A 470 -2.21 32.26 -20.09
C SER A 470 -3.17 31.08 -20.00
N VAL A 471 -3.41 30.41 -21.13
CA VAL A 471 -4.39 29.33 -21.19
C VAL A 471 -3.64 28.03 -21.36
N TRP A 472 -4.02 26.97 -20.62
CA TRP A 472 -3.34 25.68 -20.79
C TRP A 472 -3.43 25.19 -22.24
N ALA A 473 -4.55 25.47 -22.92
CA ALA A 473 -4.92 24.83 -24.18
C ALA A 473 -4.93 25.82 -25.34
N PRO A 474 -4.52 25.37 -26.54
CA PRO A 474 -4.68 26.15 -27.74
C PRO A 474 -6.16 26.38 -28.03
N ARG A 475 -6.45 27.45 -28.78
CA ARG A 475 -7.81 27.86 -29.11
C ARG A 475 -8.61 26.76 -29.80
N THR A 476 -7.97 25.97 -30.66
CA THR A 476 -8.58 24.86 -31.41
C THR A 476 -9.16 23.79 -30.48
N VAL A 477 -8.42 23.37 -29.45
CA VAL A 477 -8.88 22.38 -28.47
C VAL A 477 -10.08 22.90 -27.70
N ARG A 478 -10.07 24.18 -27.29
CA ARG A 478 -11.22 24.76 -26.57
C ARG A 478 -12.47 24.81 -27.44
N ILE A 479 -12.33 25.17 -28.72
CA ILE A 479 -13.43 25.14 -29.69
C ILE A 479 -13.96 23.72 -29.83
N ALA A 480 -13.08 22.72 -30.00
CA ALA A 480 -13.48 21.33 -30.11
C ALA A 480 -14.26 20.84 -28.87
N ILE A 481 -13.79 21.17 -27.66
CA ILE A 481 -14.50 20.84 -26.41
C ILE A 481 -15.87 21.53 -26.38
N SER A 482 -15.93 22.85 -26.64
CA SER A 482 -17.19 23.60 -26.59
C SER A 482 -18.22 23.10 -27.62
N VAL A 483 -17.78 22.79 -28.84
CA VAL A 483 -18.64 22.22 -29.90
C VAL A 483 -19.07 20.81 -29.51
N GLY A 484 -18.16 19.98 -29.01
CA GLY A 484 -18.48 18.62 -28.53
C GLY A 484 -19.54 18.62 -27.44
N VAL A 485 -19.41 19.49 -26.43
CA VAL A 485 -20.42 19.65 -25.38
C VAL A 485 -21.75 20.09 -26.00
N GLY A 486 -21.77 21.15 -26.81
CA GLY A 486 -23.01 21.67 -27.39
C GLY A 486 -23.76 20.64 -28.25
N VAL A 487 -23.04 19.93 -29.12
CA VAL A 487 -23.60 18.87 -29.96
C VAL A 487 -24.09 17.70 -29.13
N SER A 488 -23.29 17.21 -28.17
CA SER A 488 -23.66 16.07 -27.34
C SER A 488 -24.89 16.37 -26.47
N VAL A 489 -24.99 17.57 -25.89
CA VAL A 489 -26.16 17.99 -25.12
C VAL A 489 -27.40 18.11 -26.03
N ALA A 490 -27.27 18.70 -27.22
CA ALA A 490 -28.39 18.84 -28.14
C ALA A 490 -28.93 17.48 -28.61
N LEU A 491 -28.06 16.57 -29.06
CA LEU A 491 -28.45 15.23 -29.50
C LEU A 491 -29.01 14.41 -28.35
N PHE A 492 -28.40 14.50 -27.16
CA PHE A 492 -28.91 13.81 -25.97
C PHE A 492 -30.31 14.32 -25.56
N ALA A 493 -30.56 15.64 -25.67
CA ALA A 493 -31.88 16.19 -25.40
C ALA A 493 -32.95 15.67 -26.37
N VAL A 494 -32.61 15.51 -27.67
CA VAL A 494 -33.50 14.88 -28.66
C VAL A 494 -33.80 13.42 -28.29
N MET A 495 -32.77 12.65 -27.98
CA MET A 495 -32.89 11.26 -27.56
C MET A 495 -33.79 11.10 -26.32
N VAL A 496 -33.57 11.93 -25.28
CA VAL A 496 -34.39 11.89 -24.06
C VAL A 496 -35.83 12.34 -24.32
N SER A 497 -36.05 13.30 -25.23
CA SER A 497 -37.40 13.73 -25.60
C SER A 497 -38.20 12.59 -26.23
N ALA A 498 -37.57 11.79 -27.10
CA ALA A 498 -38.19 10.64 -27.76
C ALA A 498 -38.33 9.41 -26.84
N ALA A 499 -37.57 9.34 -25.75
CA ALA A 499 -37.63 8.23 -24.80
C ALA A 499 -38.86 8.26 -23.87
N ARG A 500 -39.75 9.26 -24.00
CA ARG A 500 -40.94 9.39 -23.16
C ARG A 500 -42.00 8.34 -23.53
N THR A 501 -42.24 7.38 -22.63
CA THR A 501 -43.24 6.31 -22.83
C THR A 501 -44.43 6.37 -21.86
N ALA A 502 -44.31 7.11 -20.76
CA ALA A 502 -45.37 7.26 -19.75
C ALA A 502 -46.22 8.53 -20.00
N PRO A 503 -47.52 8.51 -19.64
CA PRO A 503 -48.37 9.69 -19.75
C PRO A 503 -47.89 10.83 -18.85
N SER A 504 -48.15 12.07 -19.28
CA SER A 504 -47.74 13.29 -18.57
C SER A 504 -48.58 13.51 -17.32
N VAL A 505 -47.94 13.79 -16.18
CA VAL A 505 -48.63 14.22 -14.94
C VAL A 505 -49.24 15.64 -15.11
N GLY A 506 -48.89 16.36 -16.17
CA GLY A 506 -49.44 17.69 -16.46
C GLY A 506 -50.96 17.72 -16.60
N GLU A 507 -51.57 16.66 -17.14
CA GLU A 507 -53.03 16.54 -17.28
C GLU A 507 -53.71 16.43 -15.91
N VAL A 508 -53.13 15.64 -15.01
CA VAL A 508 -53.60 15.48 -13.62
C VAL A 508 -53.57 16.83 -12.90
N TYR A 509 -52.49 17.60 -13.04
CA TYR A 509 -52.43 18.93 -12.44
C TYR A 509 -53.47 19.89 -13.02
N ALA A 510 -53.73 19.83 -14.33
CA ALA A 510 -54.75 20.68 -14.97
C ALA A 510 -56.17 20.38 -14.44
N GLU A 511 -56.50 19.10 -14.23
CA GLU A 511 -57.80 18.67 -13.70
C GLU A 511 -57.99 19.07 -12.23
N LEU A 512 -56.94 18.94 -11.41
CA LEU A 512 -57.01 19.20 -9.96
C LEU A 512 -56.81 20.68 -9.57
N SER A 513 -56.26 21.52 -10.47
CA SER A 513 -55.89 22.91 -10.14
C SER A 513 -57.05 23.78 -9.64
N LEU A 514 -58.23 23.67 -10.27
CA LEU A 514 -59.40 24.46 -9.89
C LEU A 514 -60.23 23.81 -8.78
N PRO A 515 -60.55 22.50 -8.80
CA PRO A 515 -61.37 21.86 -7.78
C PRO A 515 -60.69 21.76 -6.41
N ASP A 516 -59.40 21.40 -6.37
CA ASP A 516 -58.71 21.09 -5.11
C ASP A 516 -57.90 22.27 -4.58
N ALA A 517 -57.28 23.05 -5.46
CA ALA A 517 -56.43 24.19 -5.08
C ALA A 517 -57.06 25.57 -5.36
N GLY A 518 -58.23 25.62 -6.02
CA GLY A 518 -58.99 26.86 -6.22
C GLY A 518 -58.39 27.88 -7.20
N GLY A 519 -57.37 27.51 -7.97
CA GLY A 519 -56.63 28.42 -8.85
C GLY A 519 -56.80 28.10 -10.34
N LYS A 520 -57.00 29.15 -11.17
CA LYS A 520 -57.06 29.02 -12.64
C LYS A 520 -55.69 29.03 -13.31
N ASN A 521 -54.68 29.61 -12.67
CA ASN A 521 -53.31 29.59 -13.16
C ASN A 521 -52.62 28.31 -12.68
N ILE A 522 -52.58 27.31 -13.56
CA ILE A 522 -52.03 25.98 -13.28
C ILE A 522 -50.55 26.07 -12.85
N VAL A 523 -49.74 26.93 -13.48
CA VAL A 523 -48.31 27.07 -13.14
C VAL A 523 -48.16 27.62 -11.72
N ASN A 524 -48.89 28.67 -11.36
CA ASN A 524 -48.86 29.24 -10.02
C ASN A 524 -49.33 28.23 -8.96
N VAL A 525 -50.41 27.50 -9.23
CA VAL A 525 -50.95 26.45 -8.33
C VAL A 525 -49.93 25.33 -8.13
N ILE A 526 -49.23 24.90 -9.19
CA ILE A 526 -48.16 23.91 -9.05
C ILE A 526 -47.05 24.44 -8.14
N LEU A 527 -46.59 25.68 -8.35
CA LEU A 527 -45.48 26.24 -7.58
C LEU A 527 -45.81 26.49 -6.11
N VAL A 528 -47.05 26.87 -5.79
CA VAL A 528 -47.42 27.27 -4.42
C VAL A 528 -48.06 26.13 -3.64
N ASP A 529 -48.96 25.35 -4.26
CA ASP A 529 -49.77 24.36 -3.55
C ASP A 529 -49.22 22.94 -3.76
N PHE A 530 -49.18 22.44 -5.00
CA PHE A 530 -48.82 21.04 -5.25
C PHE A 530 -47.32 20.76 -5.01
N ARG A 531 -46.45 21.70 -5.36
CA ARG A 531 -44.98 21.61 -5.22
C ARG A 531 -44.39 22.80 -4.45
N GLY A 532 -45.13 23.32 -3.48
CA GLY A 532 -44.72 24.44 -2.62
C GLY A 532 -43.34 24.28 -1.95
N TRP A 533 -42.93 23.04 -1.69
CA TRP A 533 -41.61 22.73 -1.11
C TRP A 533 -40.45 23.13 -2.03
N ASP A 534 -40.60 23.02 -3.35
CA ASP A 534 -39.56 23.43 -4.31
C ASP A 534 -39.39 24.96 -4.28
N THR A 535 -40.51 25.69 -4.31
CA THR A 535 -40.54 27.15 -4.21
C THR A 535 -39.95 27.66 -2.88
N MET A 536 -40.26 26.99 -1.76
CA MET A 536 -39.62 27.30 -0.47
C MET A 536 -38.09 27.11 -0.54
N GLY A 537 -37.63 26.05 -1.21
CA GLY A 537 -36.21 25.81 -1.46
C GLY A 537 -35.56 26.92 -2.29
N GLU A 538 -36.19 27.34 -3.39
CA GLU A 538 -35.71 28.41 -4.27
C GLU A 538 -35.61 29.76 -3.54
N ILE A 539 -36.64 30.13 -2.76
CA ILE A 539 -36.62 31.34 -1.93
C ILE A 539 -35.48 31.27 -0.90
N THR A 540 -35.22 30.10 -0.32
CA THR A 540 -34.11 29.90 0.62
C THR A 540 -32.75 30.07 -0.06
N VAL A 541 -32.58 29.58 -1.29
CA VAL A 541 -31.36 29.79 -2.09
C VAL A 541 -31.15 31.27 -2.38
N LEU A 542 -32.21 31.99 -2.79
CA LEU A 542 -32.14 33.43 -3.05
C LEU A 542 -31.77 34.22 -1.79
N ALA A 543 -32.40 33.92 -0.65
CA ALA A 543 -32.09 34.53 0.64
C ALA A 543 -30.63 34.28 1.04
N THR A 544 -30.14 33.05 0.86
CA THR A 544 -28.75 32.69 1.15
C THR A 544 -27.77 33.42 0.25
N ALA A 545 -28.04 33.50 -1.06
CA ALA A 545 -27.24 34.25 -2.01
C ALA A 545 -27.20 35.75 -1.66
N ALA A 546 -28.35 36.35 -1.34
CA ALA A 546 -28.45 37.75 -0.94
C ALA A 546 -27.65 38.04 0.34
N LEU A 547 -27.77 37.18 1.37
CA LEU A 547 -26.99 37.28 2.61
C LEU A 547 -25.48 37.11 2.35
N GLY A 548 -25.10 36.16 1.50
CA GLY A 548 -23.71 35.93 1.09
C GLY A 548 -23.10 37.16 0.41
N VAL A 549 -23.79 37.73 -0.58
CA VAL A 549 -23.36 38.96 -1.26
C VAL A 549 -23.28 40.13 -0.28
N ALA A 550 -24.28 40.33 0.58
CA ALA A 550 -24.27 41.40 1.57
C ALA A 550 -23.07 41.29 2.54
N ASN A 551 -22.74 40.08 2.98
CA ASN A 551 -21.60 39.83 3.86
C ASN A 551 -20.26 40.04 3.15
N LEU A 552 -20.12 39.60 1.90
CA LEU A 552 -18.92 39.85 1.08
C LEU A 552 -18.70 41.35 0.86
N VAL A 553 -19.76 42.10 0.54
CA VAL A 553 -19.69 43.56 0.35
C VAL A 553 -19.32 44.27 1.65
N ARG A 554 -19.92 43.89 2.79
CA ARG A 554 -19.57 44.44 4.11
C ARG A 554 -18.11 44.15 4.48
N MET A 555 -17.63 42.93 4.23
CA MET A 555 -16.24 42.54 4.48
C MET A 555 -15.27 43.34 3.59
N ALA A 556 -15.59 43.49 2.30
CA ALA A 556 -14.78 44.27 1.36
C ALA A 556 -14.69 45.75 1.76
N ARG A 557 -15.80 46.36 2.18
CA ARG A 557 -15.82 47.75 2.71
C ARG A 557 -14.96 47.88 3.96
N ARG A 558 -15.11 46.98 4.94
CA ARG A 558 -14.28 46.98 6.17
C ARG A 558 -12.77 46.87 5.88
N ARG A 559 -12.37 46.04 4.92
CA ARG A 559 -10.95 45.94 4.49
C ARG A 559 -10.46 47.24 3.85
N ARG A 560 -11.29 47.88 3.02
CA ARG A 560 -10.96 49.17 2.40
C ARG A 560 -10.83 50.29 3.41
N ASP A 561 -11.70 50.31 4.42
CA ASP A 561 -11.68 51.34 5.47
C ASP A 561 -10.49 51.16 6.44
N ARG A 562 -10.08 49.92 6.73
CA ARG A 562 -8.85 49.62 7.49
C ARG A 562 -7.55 49.90 6.73
N GLY A 563 -7.58 49.94 5.41
CA GLY A 563 -6.43 50.22 4.55
C GLY A 563 -6.21 51.70 4.21
N ARG A 564 -7.05 52.61 4.72
CA ARG A 564 -6.83 54.06 4.61
C ARG A 564 -5.97 54.53 5.78
N PRO A 565 -4.82 55.22 5.55
CA PRO A 565 -4.15 55.93 6.63
C PRO A 565 -5.13 56.97 7.18
N VAL A 566 -5.25 57.05 8.50
CA VAL A 566 -6.00 58.11 9.17
C VAL A 566 -5.27 59.42 8.91
N SER A 567 -5.68 60.17 7.89
CA SER A 567 -5.25 61.56 7.71
C SER A 567 -6.01 62.43 8.71
N GLY A 568 -5.44 62.61 9.90
CA GLY A 568 -6.03 63.42 10.94
C GLY A 568 -5.34 63.31 12.30
N GLU A 569 -4.05 63.63 12.36
CA GLU A 569 -3.41 64.15 13.58
C GLU A 569 -2.38 65.21 13.16
N PRO A 570 -2.40 66.43 13.75
CA PRO A 570 -1.48 67.49 13.40
C PRO A 570 -0.08 67.21 13.97
N ASP A 571 0.94 67.57 13.19
CA ASP A 571 2.36 67.45 13.49
C ASP A 571 2.73 67.80 14.94
N GLY A 572 3.37 66.85 15.62
CA GLY A 572 3.92 66.99 16.96
C GLY A 572 5.13 66.08 17.16
N GLY A 573 6.28 66.56 16.68
CA GLY A 573 7.67 66.18 16.99
C GLY A 573 7.99 64.86 17.71
N SER A 574 8.80 64.00 17.07
CA SER A 574 10.17 63.68 17.53
C SER A 574 10.70 62.41 16.85
N SER A 575 12.01 62.44 16.62
CA SER A 575 12.87 61.47 15.96
C SER A 575 13.02 60.11 16.66
N SER A 576 12.93 59.00 15.91
CA SER A 576 13.95 57.92 15.92
C SER A 576 13.66 56.85 14.84
N PRO A 577 14.66 56.28 14.14
CA PRO A 577 14.47 55.24 13.13
C PRO A 577 14.81 53.84 13.68
N ALA A 578 13.90 52.87 13.56
CA ALA A 578 14.22 51.45 13.39
C ALA A 578 12.93 50.61 13.27
N LEU A 579 12.72 49.94 12.14
CA LEU A 579 12.72 48.47 12.01
C LEU A 579 12.25 48.03 10.62
N ALA A 580 13.06 47.16 10.03
CA ALA A 580 12.95 46.59 8.69
C ALA A 580 11.97 45.41 8.60
N SER A 581 11.81 44.93 7.36
CA SER A 581 11.16 43.70 6.84
C SER A 581 9.78 43.94 6.21
N SER A 582 9.44 43.51 5.00
CA SER A 582 10.11 42.69 3.97
C SER A 582 9.34 42.87 2.64
N PRO A 583 9.99 42.84 1.45
CA PRO A 583 9.30 42.82 0.16
C PRO A 583 8.86 41.40 -0.19
N LEU A 584 7.57 41.23 -0.53
CA LEU A 584 7.08 39.99 -1.11
C LEU A 584 7.63 39.83 -2.53
N VAL A 585 8.46 38.80 -2.63
CA VAL A 585 9.19 38.27 -3.77
C VAL A 585 8.23 37.79 -4.87
N GLU A 586 8.53 38.23 -6.09
CA GLU A 586 8.14 37.62 -7.36
C GLU A 586 8.56 36.14 -7.41
N ALA A 587 7.61 35.23 -7.60
CA ALA A 587 7.92 33.85 -7.96
C ALA A 587 8.16 33.79 -9.47
N GLY A 588 9.42 33.51 -9.83
CA GLY A 588 9.94 33.43 -11.18
C GLY A 588 9.65 32.12 -11.91
N GLU A 589 9.89 32.21 -13.21
CA GLU A 589 10.09 31.13 -14.16
C GLU A 589 11.38 30.34 -13.84
N SER A 590 11.26 29.03 -13.64
CA SER A 590 12.19 27.98 -14.11
C SER A 590 11.59 26.61 -13.84
#